data_AF-A0A812N951-F1
#
_entry.id   AF-A0A812N951-F1
#
_cell.length_a   1.000
_cell.length_b   1.000
_cell.length_c   1.000
_cell.angle_alpha   90.00
_cell.angle_beta   90.00
_cell.angle_gamma   90.00
#
_symmetry.space_group_name_H-M   'P 1'
#
loop_
_entity.id
_entity.type
_entity.pdbx_description
1 polymer ?
#
loop_
_entity_poly.entity_id
_entity_poly.type
_entity_poly.pdbx_seq_one_letter_code
_entity_poly.pdbx_strand_id
1 'polypeptide(L)'
;MKHCNTWQYGKLFWFRALLRCASPWLDEGVPEVGQRVVYCSDYGLAGVVKFVGATEFSDGHDWVGIMLDKPRGKNDGRVKDKQYFTCPPNHGLFMRAKVLLPEEAVPDRAEQSQ
;
A
#
# COMPACT_ATOMS: atom_id res chain seq x y z
N MET A 1 45.72 24.25 -15.97
CA MET A 1 45.41 24.87 -14.67
C MET A 1 43.96 25.32 -14.76
N LYS A 2 42.98 24.58 -14.21
CA LYS A 2 42.58 24.53 -12.78
C LYS A 2 42.24 25.96 -12.29
N HIS A 3 41.04 26.32 -11.84
CA HIS A 3 39.90 25.57 -11.33
C HIS A 3 38.60 26.38 -11.49
N CYS A 4 37.52 25.66 -11.77
CA CYS A 4 36.13 26.09 -11.63
C CYS A 4 35.75 26.11 -10.14
N ASN A 5 34.89 27.06 -9.75
CA ASN A 5 34.52 27.34 -8.36
C ASN A 5 33.97 26.10 -7.64
N THR A 6 34.64 25.75 -6.54
CA THR A 6 34.21 24.77 -5.56
C THR A 6 33.08 25.36 -4.71
N TRP A 7 31.85 24.87 -4.91
CA TRP A 7 30.83 24.92 -3.87
C TRP A 7 31.04 23.71 -2.96
N GLN A 8 31.46 23.96 -1.72
CA GLN A 8 31.39 22.96 -0.66
C GLN A 8 29.92 22.71 -0.34
N TYR A 9 29.34 21.64 -0.88
CA TYR A 9 28.13 21.05 -0.32
C TYR A 9 28.52 19.74 0.35
N GLY A 10 28.65 19.85 1.67
CA GLY A 10 29.03 18.78 2.56
C GLY A 10 28.02 17.63 2.55
N LYS A 11 28.58 16.42 2.65
CA LYS A 11 28.13 15.33 3.51
C LYS A 11 26.75 15.55 4.14
N LEU A 12 25.69 15.12 3.47
CA LEU A 12 24.46 14.64 4.10
C LEU A 12 23.60 13.82 3.11
N PHE A 13 24.24 13.03 2.24
CA PHE A 13 23.56 12.20 1.24
C PHE A 13 23.19 10.80 1.76
N TRP A 14 22.98 10.65 3.07
CA TRP A 14 22.54 9.41 3.70
C TRP A 14 21.55 9.61 4.87
N PHE A 15 20.99 10.82 5.06
CA PHE A 15 20.04 11.12 6.14
C PHE A 15 18.80 11.90 5.65
N ARG A 16 18.21 11.46 4.53
CA ARG A 16 16.91 11.97 4.06
C ARG A 16 15.89 10.90 3.68
N ALA A 17 16.06 9.68 4.19
CA ALA A 17 15.08 8.60 4.08
C ALA A 17 14.08 8.54 5.26
N LEU A 18 14.06 9.54 6.15
CA LEU A 18 13.28 9.47 7.40
C LEU A 18 12.33 10.65 7.67
N LEU A 19 12.14 11.58 6.72
CA LEU A 19 11.30 12.77 6.96
C LEU A 19 10.32 13.08 5.80
N ARG A 20 9.70 12.04 5.24
CA ARG A 20 8.44 12.17 4.49
C ARG A 20 7.47 11.00 4.68
N CYS A 21 7.67 10.19 5.72
CA CYS A 21 6.67 9.22 6.20
C CYS A 21 5.68 9.84 7.21
N ALA A 22 5.69 11.16 7.38
CA ALA A 22 4.56 11.87 7.96
C ALA A 22 3.52 12.06 6.86
N SER A 23 2.79 10.98 6.61
CA SER A 23 1.66 10.92 5.68
C SER A 23 0.67 12.05 5.97
N PRO A 24 0.42 12.98 5.04
CA PRO A 24 -0.76 13.85 5.09
C PRO A 24 -2.07 13.04 5.06
N TRP A 25 -2.01 11.75 4.74
CA TRP A 25 -3.14 10.83 4.61
C TRP A 25 -3.61 10.23 5.94
N LEU A 26 -3.28 10.83 7.08
CA LEU A 26 -3.73 10.35 8.40
C LEU A 26 -5.20 10.67 8.71
N ASP A 27 -5.95 11.33 7.80
CA ASP A 27 -7.37 11.64 8.01
C ASP A 27 -8.30 11.34 6.81
N GLU A 28 -7.79 10.89 5.66
CA GLU A 28 -8.61 10.77 4.44
C GLU A 28 -9.04 9.32 4.18
N GLY A 29 -9.95 8.84 5.02
CA GLY A 29 -10.97 7.87 4.63
C GLY A 29 -10.55 6.40 4.50
N VAL A 30 -11.55 5.53 4.65
CA VAL A 30 -11.43 4.13 4.30
C VAL A 30 -11.43 4.03 2.76
N PRO A 31 -10.50 3.27 2.14
CA PRO A 31 -10.46 3.12 0.68
C PRO A 31 -11.81 2.69 0.11
N GLU A 32 -12.16 3.19 -1.08
CA GLU A 32 -13.43 2.82 -1.72
C GLU A 32 -13.30 1.52 -2.53
N VAL A 33 -14.42 0.80 -2.68
CA VAL A 33 -14.46 -0.38 -3.55
C VAL A 33 -14.13 0.01 -5.00
N GLY A 34 -13.19 -0.70 -5.62
CA GLY A 34 -12.66 -0.38 -6.94
C GLY A 34 -11.35 0.41 -6.92
N GLN A 35 -10.98 1.02 -5.80
CA GLN A 35 -9.74 1.77 -5.67
C GLN A 35 -8.51 0.84 -5.73
N ARG A 36 -7.43 1.32 -6.38
CA ARG A 36 -6.13 0.67 -6.35
C ARG A 36 -5.36 1.06 -5.09
N VAL A 37 -4.90 0.04 -4.37
CA VAL A 37 -4.19 0.20 -3.11
C VAL A 37 -2.92 -0.64 -3.10
N VAL A 38 -1.94 -0.14 -2.37
CA VAL A 38 -0.71 -0.85 -2.06
C VAL A 38 -0.59 -1.07 -0.56
N TYR A 39 0.01 -2.19 -0.21
CA TYR A 39 0.56 -2.44 1.11
C TYR A 39 2.08 -2.40 1.00
N CYS A 40 2.66 -1.29 1.43
CA CYS A 40 4.10 -1.06 1.49
C CYS A 40 4.73 -1.87 2.64
N SER A 41 4.80 -3.18 2.44
CA SER A 41 5.74 -4.06 3.15
C SER A 41 6.92 -4.40 2.24
N ASP A 42 7.91 -5.13 2.75
CA ASP A 42 9.09 -5.62 2.00
C ASP A 42 8.73 -6.35 0.68
N TYR A 43 7.51 -6.85 0.61
CA TYR A 43 7.01 -7.66 -0.49
C TYR A 43 6.20 -6.90 -1.53
N GLY A 44 5.86 -5.63 -1.28
CA GLY A 44 5.11 -4.75 -2.18
C GLY A 44 3.85 -5.42 -2.74
N LEU A 45 2.78 -5.48 -1.95
CA LEU A 45 1.51 -6.06 -2.41
C LEU A 45 0.65 -4.95 -2.99
N ALA A 46 0.26 -5.10 -4.27
CA ALA A 46 -0.67 -4.21 -4.95
C ALA A 46 -1.95 -4.96 -5.31
N GLY A 47 -3.06 -4.25 -5.35
CA GLY A 47 -4.34 -4.83 -5.72
C GLY A 47 -5.48 -3.83 -5.75
N VAL A 48 -6.68 -4.37 -5.91
CA VAL A 48 -7.92 -3.60 -6.02
C VAL A 48 -8.82 -3.92 -4.83
N VAL A 49 -9.38 -2.88 -4.21
CA VAL A 49 -10.37 -3.03 -3.14
C VAL A 49 -11.64 -3.66 -3.71
N LYS A 50 -12.11 -4.74 -3.08
CA LYS A 50 -13.33 -5.45 -3.45
C LYS A 50 -14.40 -5.45 -2.36
N PHE A 51 -14.02 -5.14 -1.13
CA PHE A 51 -14.92 -5.12 0.01
C PHE A 51 -14.44 -4.10 1.04
N VAL A 52 -15.37 -3.36 1.63
CA VAL A 52 -15.14 -2.49 2.80
C VAL A 52 -16.30 -2.69 3.77
N GLY A 53 -16.01 -2.95 5.04
CA GLY A 53 -17.03 -2.97 6.09
C GLY A 53 -16.81 -3.99 7.19
N ALA A 54 -17.88 -4.36 7.88
CA ALA A 54 -17.85 -5.33 8.99
C ALA A 54 -17.65 -6.77 8.51
N THR A 55 -16.98 -7.58 9.31
CA THR A 55 -16.75 -9.00 9.01
C THR A 55 -17.18 -9.90 10.16
N GLU A 56 -17.53 -11.14 9.86
CA GLU A 56 -17.90 -12.14 10.87
C GLU A 56 -16.68 -12.79 11.55
N PHE A 57 -15.50 -12.67 10.94
CA PHE A 57 -14.29 -13.29 11.50
C PHE A 57 -13.56 -12.38 12.49
N SER A 58 -13.85 -11.08 12.51
CA SER A 58 -13.27 -10.15 13.47
C SER A 58 -14.06 -8.83 13.56
N ASP A 59 -14.12 -8.29 14.76
CA ASP A 59 -14.79 -7.03 15.07
C ASP A 59 -14.15 -5.81 14.38
N GLY A 60 -14.94 -4.74 14.29
CA GLY A 60 -14.59 -3.47 13.66
C GLY A 60 -15.16 -3.32 12.25
N HIS A 61 -15.23 -2.07 11.79
CA HIS A 61 -15.82 -1.68 10.49
C HIS A 61 -14.78 -1.29 9.43
N ASP A 62 -13.50 -1.29 9.78
CA ASP A 62 -12.37 -0.85 8.95
C ASP A 62 -11.66 -2.00 8.21
N TRP A 63 -12.36 -3.13 8.01
CA TRP A 63 -11.83 -4.23 7.20
C TRP A 63 -11.97 -3.92 5.71
N VAL A 64 -10.88 -4.15 5.00
CA VAL A 64 -10.79 -3.98 3.55
C VAL A 64 -10.38 -5.32 2.94
N GLY A 65 -11.23 -5.86 2.08
CA GLY A 65 -10.96 -7.03 1.25
C GLY A 65 -10.35 -6.60 -0.08
N ILE A 66 -9.18 -7.14 -0.41
CA ILE A 66 -8.38 -6.76 -1.57
C ILE A 66 -8.20 -7.98 -2.47
N MET A 67 -8.42 -7.79 -3.77
CA MET A 67 -7.96 -8.69 -4.81
C MET A 67 -6.56 -8.27 -5.22
N LEU A 68 -5.56 -9.06 -4.83
CA LEU A 68 -4.16 -8.83 -5.17
C LEU A 68 -3.90 -9.12 -6.64
N ASP A 69 -2.92 -8.42 -7.21
CA ASP A 69 -2.48 -8.64 -8.59
C ASP A 69 -1.74 -9.98 -8.74
N LYS A 70 -1.10 -10.46 -7.66
CA LYS A 70 -0.32 -11.71 -7.60
C LYS A 70 -0.93 -12.69 -6.59
N PRO A 71 -0.71 -14.02 -6.74
CA PRO A 71 -1.26 -15.05 -5.84
C PRO A 71 -0.51 -15.10 -4.50
N ARG A 72 -0.56 -13.99 -3.75
CA ARG A 72 0.10 -13.78 -2.45
C ARG A 72 -0.91 -13.51 -1.33
N GLY A 73 -2.19 -13.73 -1.61
CA GLY A 73 -3.31 -13.64 -0.70
C GLY A 73 -3.45 -14.90 0.14
N LYS A 74 -4.47 -14.91 0.97
CA LYS A 74 -4.79 -15.99 1.92
C LYS A 74 -6.10 -16.69 1.61
N ASN A 75 -6.89 -16.14 0.70
CA ASN A 75 -8.22 -16.63 0.34
C ASN A 75 -8.56 -16.28 -1.12
N ASP A 76 -9.78 -16.62 -1.53
CA ASP A 76 -10.42 -16.35 -2.81
C ASP A 76 -11.61 -15.36 -2.66
N GLY A 77 -11.60 -14.59 -1.56
CA GLY A 77 -12.67 -13.68 -1.15
C GLY A 77 -13.74 -14.31 -0.26
N ARG A 78 -13.60 -15.59 0.09
CA ARG A 78 -14.32 -16.26 1.18
C ARG A 78 -13.45 -16.37 2.42
N VAL A 79 -14.04 -16.14 3.60
CA VAL A 79 -13.40 -16.45 4.88
C VAL A 79 -14.38 -17.27 5.71
N LYS A 80 -13.97 -18.49 6.08
CA LYS A 80 -14.87 -19.52 6.65
C LYS A 80 -16.02 -19.79 5.66
N ASP A 81 -17.27 -19.69 6.11
CA ASP A 81 -18.45 -19.99 5.28
C ASP A 81 -19.07 -18.77 4.59
N LYS A 82 -18.50 -17.57 4.80
CA LYS A 82 -19.03 -16.31 4.24
C LYS A 82 -18.22 -15.80 3.06
N GLN A 83 -18.93 -15.55 1.95
CA GLN A 83 -18.39 -14.88 0.77
C GLN A 83 -18.51 -13.35 0.95
N TYR A 84 -17.40 -12.63 0.79
CA TYR A 84 -17.39 -11.16 0.85
C TYR A 84 -17.19 -10.55 -0.54
N PHE A 85 -16.32 -11.16 -1.35
CA PHE A 85 -16.05 -10.80 -2.74
C PHE A 85 -15.54 -12.03 -3.49
N THR A 86 -15.38 -11.98 -4.81
CA THR A 86 -14.86 -13.11 -5.60
C THR A 86 -13.52 -12.74 -6.24
N CYS A 87 -12.53 -13.63 -6.16
CA CYS A 87 -11.26 -13.52 -6.89
C CYS A 87 -10.63 -14.91 -7.13
N PRO A 88 -9.53 -15.01 -7.91
CA PRO A 88 -8.83 -16.28 -8.08
C PRO A 88 -8.25 -16.81 -6.75
N PRO A 89 -7.98 -18.13 -6.65
CA PRO A 89 -7.39 -18.73 -5.46
C PRO A 89 -6.06 -18.05 -5.08
N ASN A 90 -5.90 -17.75 -3.79
CA ASN A 90 -4.74 -17.03 -3.23
C ASN A 90 -4.59 -15.59 -3.71
N HIS A 91 -5.62 -14.94 -4.24
CA HIS A 91 -5.58 -13.50 -4.56
C HIS A 91 -6.29 -12.63 -3.51
N GLY A 92 -7.15 -13.21 -2.69
CA GLY A 92 -7.91 -12.48 -1.69
C GLY A 92 -7.12 -12.25 -0.41
N LEU A 93 -7.14 -11.02 0.10
CA LEU A 93 -6.49 -10.64 1.36
C LEU A 93 -7.36 -9.63 2.11
N PHE A 94 -7.53 -9.82 3.41
CA PHE A 94 -8.17 -8.83 4.29
C PHE A 94 -7.11 -8.08 5.08
N MET A 95 -7.20 -6.75 5.09
CA MET A 95 -6.32 -5.85 5.83
C MET A 95 -7.15 -4.75 6.51
N ARG A 96 -6.58 -4.09 7.52
CA ARG A 96 -7.16 -2.87 8.11
C ARG A 96 -6.87 -1.68 7.21
N ALA A 97 -7.82 -0.76 7.05
CA ALA A 97 -7.68 0.41 6.18
C ALA A 97 -6.38 1.20 6.44
N LYS A 98 -5.99 1.36 7.71
CA LYS A 98 -4.82 2.14 8.16
C LYS A 98 -3.47 1.68 7.60
N VAL A 99 -3.36 0.46 7.06
CA VAL A 99 -2.10 -0.05 6.50
C VAL A 99 -2.06 0.04 4.97
N LEU A 100 -3.14 0.51 4.35
CA LEU A 100 -3.25 0.64 2.90
C LEU A 100 -2.92 2.07 2.50
N LEU A 101 -2.22 2.20 1.38
CA LEU A 101 -2.00 3.48 0.73
C LEU A 101 -2.63 3.44 -0.66
N PRO A 102 -3.22 4.55 -1.14
CA PRO A 102 -3.56 4.68 -2.55
C PRO A 102 -2.31 4.42 -3.41
N GLU A 103 -2.45 3.68 -4.50
CA GLU A 103 -1.29 3.38 -5.36
C GLU A 103 -0.67 4.65 -5.96
N GLU A 104 -1.50 5.66 -6.24
CA GLU A 104 -1.06 6.97 -6.72
C GLU A 104 -0.20 7.75 -5.71
N ALA A 105 -0.26 7.39 -4.43
CA ALA A 105 0.56 8.01 -3.39
C ALA A 105 1.99 7.43 -3.36
N VAL A 106 2.25 6.35 -4.09
CA VAL A 106 3.60 5.80 -4.25
C VAL A 106 4.28 6.55 -5.40
N PRO A 107 5.35 7.35 -5.14
CA PRO A 107 6.08 7.99 -6.22
C PRO A 107 6.58 6.92 -7.19
N ASP A 108 6.50 7.23 -8.48
CA ASP A 108 6.79 6.30 -9.56
C ASP A 108 8.11 5.56 -9.30
N ARG A 109 8.04 4.23 -9.25
CA ARG A 109 9.22 3.37 -9.02
C ARG A 109 10.26 3.57 -10.12
N ALA A 110 9.88 4.17 -11.26
CA ALA A 110 10.74 4.48 -12.39
C ALA A 110 11.80 5.58 -12.12
N GLU A 111 11.67 6.45 -11.10
CA GLU A 111 12.67 7.50 -10.81
C GLU A 111 13.81 7.07 -9.86
N GLN A 112 13.91 5.79 -9.50
CA GLN A 112 15.02 5.28 -8.68
C GLN A 112 16.18 4.70 -9.51
N SER A 113 16.19 4.95 -10.82
CA SER A 113 17.19 4.47 -11.77
C SER A 113 17.81 5.63 -12.55
N GLN A 114 18.27 6.68 -11.86
CA GLN A 114 19.18 7.68 -12.45
C GLN A 114 20.12 8.29 -11.41
#